data_AF-A0A382DFE0-F1
#
_entry.id   AF-A0A382DFE0-F1
#
_cell.length_a   1.000
_cell.length_b   1.000
_cell.length_c   1.000
_cell.angle_alpha   90.00
_cell.angle_beta   90.00
_cell.angle_gamma   90.00
#
_symmetry.space_group_name_H-M   'P 1'
#
loop_
_entity.id
_entity.type
_entity.pdbx_description
1 polymer ?
#
loop_
_entity_poly.entity_id
_entity_poly.type
_entity_poly.pdbx_seq_one_letter_code
_entity_poly.pdbx_strand_id
1 'polypeptide(L)'
;MIFFSFQTIGRESGQTEITTDDGIEVFNKEKYYLLKTNVKIISDEYELNADLVKAYFNKDLYDITRIFSEGKVILNSSKGIKASGEKIDFDIINEDLQIFGKNSLFINNELNMTSDKEIKINNTTGNFKINGPNSRLKTNKIDITGYLIEGKFTQLENVNEVELLNVEDETQINIKTETLDMYALRAEYDKKNNIIELFDNVKILRDNESISGNYAKINTLTESYKVTSKESGKVKVLLDKTDE
;
A
#
# COMPACT_ATOMS: atom_id res chain seq x y z
N MET A 1 7.48 -51.80 -0.70
CA MET A 1 7.65 -50.43 -0.19
C MET A 1 6.25 -49.95 0.18
N ILE A 2 5.99 -49.76 1.47
CA ILE A 2 4.65 -49.46 2.01
C ILE A 2 4.47 -47.94 1.92
N PHE A 3 3.47 -47.48 1.16
CA PHE A 3 3.03 -46.08 1.19
C PHE A 3 2.18 -45.90 2.45
N PHE A 4 2.71 -45.21 3.47
CA PHE A 4 1.87 -44.66 4.53
C PHE A 4 1.10 -43.48 3.97
N SER A 5 -0.18 -43.67 3.65
CA SER A 5 -1.10 -42.55 3.47
C SER A 5 -1.41 -41.98 4.86
N PHE A 6 -0.73 -40.92 5.26
CA PHE A 6 -1.22 -40.09 6.36
C PHE A 6 -2.53 -39.46 5.89
N GLN A 7 -3.65 -39.89 6.47
CA GLN A 7 -4.89 -39.12 6.37
C GLN A 7 -4.65 -37.82 7.14
N THR A 8 -4.37 -36.74 6.43
CA THR A 8 -4.31 -35.40 7.00
C THR A 8 -5.72 -35.03 7.42
N ILE A 9 -6.00 -35.09 8.72
CA ILE A 9 -7.18 -34.43 9.29
C ILE A 9 -6.96 -32.94 9.04
N GLY A 10 -7.79 -32.33 8.19
CA GLY A 10 -7.75 -30.89 7.95
C GLY A 10 -8.14 -30.13 9.21
N ARG A 11 -7.68 -28.88 9.35
CA ARG A 11 -7.98 -28.03 10.51
C ARG A 11 -9.48 -27.87 10.77
N GLU A 12 -9.87 -27.78 12.03
CA GLU A 12 -11.21 -27.32 12.44
C GLU A 12 -11.24 -25.80 12.69
N SER A 13 -12.42 -25.20 12.83
CA SER A 13 -12.54 -23.79 13.24
C SER A 13 -11.96 -23.59 14.64
N GLY A 14 -11.31 -22.45 14.85
CA GLY A 14 -10.55 -22.15 16.04
C GLY A 14 -9.18 -22.83 16.05
N GLN A 15 -8.76 -23.47 14.95
CA GLN A 15 -7.45 -24.09 14.82
C GLN A 15 -6.51 -23.32 13.88
N THR A 16 -5.22 -23.29 14.24
CA THR A 16 -4.14 -22.81 13.38
C THR A 16 -3.31 -24.01 12.93
N GLU A 17 -3.25 -24.23 11.62
CA GLU A 17 -2.46 -25.27 11.00
C GLU A 17 -1.17 -24.67 10.43
N ILE A 18 -0.04 -25.33 10.73
CA ILE A 18 1.28 -24.94 10.23
C ILE A 18 1.91 -26.14 9.56
N THR A 19 2.37 -25.94 8.33
CA THR A 19 3.08 -26.95 7.54
C THR A 19 4.36 -26.36 6.98
N THR A 20 5.40 -27.18 6.87
CA THR A 20 6.74 -26.78 6.47
C THR A 20 7.55 -28.03 6.09
N ASP A 21 8.52 -27.89 5.19
CA ASP A 21 9.26 -29.05 4.65
C ASP A 21 10.45 -29.47 5.52
N ASP A 22 11.08 -28.53 6.26
CA ASP A 22 12.25 -28.83 7.10
C ASP A 22 11.83 -29.15 8.55
N GLY A 23 11.30 -28.15 9.27
CA GLY A 23 10.87 -28.34 10.64
C GLY A 23 10.39 -27.09 11.35
N ILE A 24 9.86 -27.31 12.55
CA ILE A 24 9.34 -26.28 13.46
C ILE A 24 10.24 -26.25 14.69
N GLU A 25 10.89 -25.11 14.93
CA GLU A 25 11.65 -24.86 16.17
C GLU A 25 10.86 -23.96 17.11
N VAL A 26 10.79 -24.32 18.39
CA VAL A 26 10.02 -23.60 19.41
C VAL A 26 10.95 -23.02 20.47
N PHE A 27 10.96 -21.71 20.59
CA PHE A 27 11.77 -20.97 21.56
C PHE A 27 10.86 -20.46 22.68
N ASN A 28 10.57 -21.32 23.65
CA ASN A 28 9.58 -21.04 24.69
C ASN A 28 9.95 -19.90 25.65
N LYS A 29 11.24 -19.68 25.91
CA LYS A 29 11.69 -18.59 26.80
C LYS A 29 11.62 -17.24 26.08
N GLU A 30 12.03 -17.23 24.82
CA GLU A 30 12.06 -16.08 23.93
C GLU A 30 10.72 -15.81 23.24
N LYS A 31 9.77 -16.74 23.39
CA LYS A 31 8.37 -16.65 22.95
C LYS A 31 8.21 -16.48 21.44
N TYR A 32 8.88 -17.34 20.66
CA TYR A 32 8.65 -17.42 19.21
C TYR A 32 8.79 -18.82 18.62
N TYR A 33 8.16 -19.01 17.46
CA TYR A 33 8.35 -20.15 16.57
C TYR A 33 9.24 -19.73 15.41
N LEU A 34 10.12 -20.64 14.97
CA LEU A 34 10.90 -20.50 13.75
C LEU A 34 10.53 -21.64 12.81
N LEU A 35 9.99 -21.28 11.65
CA LEU A 35 9.44 -22.17 10.63
C LEU A 35 10.27 -22.00 9.37
N LYS A 36 10.76 -23.09 8.77
CA LYS A 36 11.78 -23.03 7.70
C LYS A 36 11.41 -23.89 6.50
N THR A 37 11.54 -23.30 5.31
CA THR A 37 11.28 -23.92 4.01
C THR A 37 9.80 -24.17 3.76
N ASN A 38 9.28 -23.52 2.71
CA ASN A 38 7.91 -23.73 2.20
C ASN A 38 6.85 -23.68 3.31
N VAL A 39 6.94 -22.66 4.16
CA VAL A 39 6.06 -22.48 5.32
C VAL A 39 4.68 -22.08 4.82
N LYS A 40 3.67 -22.78 5.29
CA LYS A 40 2.27 -22.41 5.14
C LYS A 40 1.58 -22.39 6.49
N ILE A 41 1.04 -21.24 6.86
CA ILE A 41 0.22 -21.03 8.06
C ILE A 41 -1.21 -20.75 7.61
N ILE A 42 -2.16 -21.48 8.18
CA ILE A 42 -3.58 -21.34 7.90
C ILE A 42 -4.32 -21.20 9.22
N SER A 43 -4.98 -20.08 9.44
CA SER A 43 -5.80 -19.80 10.62
C SER A 43 -7.23 -19.44 10.21
N ASP A 44 -8.07 -19.06 11.17
CA ASP A 44 -9.39 -18.49 10.87
C ASP A 44 -9.27 -17.07 10.28
N GLU A 45 -8.23 -16.32 10.66
CA GLU A 45 -8.10 -14.90 10.34
C GLU A 45 -7.20 -14.63 9.12
N TYR A 46 -6.28 -15.53 8.80
CA TYR A 46 -5.37 -15.35 7.68
C TYR A 46 -4.71 -16.65 7.20
N GLU A 47 -4.23 -16.57 5.97
CA GLU A 47 -3.33 -17.54 5.34
C GLU A 47 -2.00 -16.86 4.98
N LEU A 48 -0.88 -17.47 5.33
CA LEU A 48 0.46 -16.97 5.06
C LEU A 48 1.29 -18.06 4.39
N ASN A 49 1.97 -17.74 3.29
CA ASN A 49 2.97 -18.57 2.65
C ASN A 49 4.30 -17.82 2.58
N ALA A 50 5.42 -18.47 2.93
CA ALA A 50 6.76 -17.89 2.87
C ALA A 50 7.85 -18.98 2.90
N ASP A 51 9.09 -18.65 2.61
CA ASP A 51 10.22 -19.59 2.79
C ASP A 51 10.69 -19.65 4.24
N LEU A 52 10.59 -18.57 4.99
CA LEU A 52 10.99 -18.48 6.40
C LEU A 52 9.96 -17.67 7.16
N VAL A 53 9.55 -18.15 8.34
CA VAL A 53 8.66 -17.40 9.24
C VAL A 53 9.17 -17.45 10.66
N LYS A 54 9.23 -16.27 11.30
CA LYS A 54 9.41 -16.10 12.74
C LYS A 54 8.14 -15.50 13.33
N ALA A 55 7.39 -16.31 14.08
CA ALA A 55 6.12 -15.90 14.70
C ALA A 55 6.29 -15.75 16.21
N TYR A 56 6.14 -14.52 16.71
CA TYR A 56 6.19 -14.19 18.13
C TYR A 56 4.81 -14.38 18.75
N PHE A 57 4.77 -14.92 19.96
CA PHE A 57 3.53 -15.20 20.67
C PHE A 57 3.58 -14.76 22.13
N ASN A 58 2.44 -14.69 22.79
CA ASN A 58 2.37 -14.45 24.24
C ASN A 58 2.12 -15.76 25.01
N LYS A 59 0.92 -16.35 24.84
CA LYS A 59 0.59 -17.67 25.39
C LYS A 59 1.11 -18.82 24.53
N ASP A 60 0.65 -18.89 23.29
CA ASP A 60 0.93 -19.96 22.30
C ASP A 60 0.62 -19.47 20.86
N LEU A 61 0.63 -20.37 19.85
CA LEU A 61 0.37 -20.04 18.43
C LEU A 61 -1.01 -19.44 18.12
N TYR A 62 -1.99 -19.53 19.02
CA TYR A 62 -3.26 -18.79 18.85
C TYR A 62 -3.14 -17.33 19.26
N ASP A 63 -2.10 -16.99 20.01
CA ASP A 63 -1.83 -15.67 20.58
C ASP A 63 -0.58 -15.07 19.94
N ILE A 64 -0.50 -15.15 18.60
CA ILE A 64 0.57 -14.55 17.80
C ILE A 64 0.42 -13.03 17.83
N THR A 65 1.50 -12.35 18.18
CA THR A 65 1.56 -10.90 18.32
C THR A 65 2.28 -10.24 17.16
N ARG A 66 3.25 -10.93 16.54
CA ARG A 66 4.01 -10.41 15.41
C ARG A 66 4.55 -11.53 14.53
N ILE A 67 4.53 -11.31 13.23
CA ILE A 67 5.05 -12.25 12.23
C ILE A 67 6.10 -11.54 11.39
N PHE A 68 7.30 -12.12 11.34
CA PHE A 68 8.28 -11.80 10.31
C PHE A 68 8.33 -12.96 9.33
N SER A 69 8.28 -12.65 8.04
CA SER A 69 8.28 -13.63 6.98
C SER A 69 9.19 -13.18 5.85
N GLU A 70 9.91 -14.13 5.25
CA GLU A 70 10.86 -13.87 4.17
C GLU A 70 10.74 -14.95 3.10
N GLY A 71 11.02 -14.56 1.85
CA GLY A 71 11.00 -15.44 0.68
C GLY A 71 9.60 -15.60 0.11
N LYS A 72 9.34 -14.88 -1.00
CA LYS A 72 8.08 -14.87 -1.77
C LYS A 72 6.84 -14.91 -0.88
N VAL A 73 6.75 -13.95 0.03
CA VAL A 73 5.69 -13.92 1.03
C VAL A 73 4.36 -13.59 0.36
N ILE A 74 3.31 -14.33 0.70
CA ILE A 74 1.92 -14.04 0.37
C ILE A 74 1.10 -14.16 1.65
N LEU A 75 0.42 -13.08 2.03
CA LEU A 75 -0.51 -12.99 3.15
C LEU A 75 -1.91 -12.64 2.62
N ASN A 76 -2.90 -13.45 2.96
CA ASN A 76 -4.32 -13.15 2.73
C ASN A 76 -5.04 -13.16 4.06
N SER A 77 -5.85 -12.14 4.36
CA SER A 77 -6.67 -12.11 5.59
C SER A 77 -8.16 -12.31 5.29
N SER A 78 -8.89 -12.77 6.30
CA SER A 78 -10.36 -12.81 6.37
C SER A 78 -11.00 -11.44 6.13
N LYS A 79 -10.29 -10.36 6.50
CA LYS A 79 -10.70 -8.96 6.34
C LYS A 79 -10.50 -8.40 4.91
N GLY A 80 -10.10 -9.23 3.94
CA GLY A 80 -9.92 -8.82 2.54
C GLY A 80 -8.54 -8.24 2.19
N ILE A 81 -7.63 -8.15 3.18
CA ILE A 81 -6.23 -7.75 2.92
C ILE A 81 -5.53 -8.83 2.11
N LYS A 82 -4.82 -8.41 1.07
CA LYS A 82 -3.83 -9.21 0.36
C LYS A 82 -2.51 -8.46 0.32
N ALA A 83 -1.46 -9.09 0.83
CA ALA A 83 -0.13 -8.51 0.87
C ALA A 83 0.90 -9.50 0.33
N SER A 84 1.83 -9.02 -0.49
CA SER A 84 2.93 -9.85 -0.98
C SER A 84 4.20 -9.05 -1.18
N GLY A 85 5.35 -9.68 -0.93
CA GLY A 85 6.66 -9.08 -1.07
C GLY A 85 7.77 -10.08 -0.83
N GLU A 86 9.02 -9.63 -0.87
CA GLU A 86 10.17 -10.45 -0.49
C GLU A 86 10.20 -10.70 1.02
N LYS A 87 9.78 -9.70 1.80
CA LYS A 87 9.62 -9.80 3.25
C LYS A 87 8.34 -9.10 3.69
N ILE A 88 7.70 -9.66 4.72
CA ILE A 88 6.60 -9.00 5.42
C ILE A 88 6.89 -9.05 6.93
N ASP A 89 6.77 -7.90 7.56
CA ASP A 89 6.79 -7.73 9.02
C ASP A 89 5.43 -7.17 9.44
N PHE A 90 4.67 -8.00 10.17
CA PHE A 90 3.32 -7.67 10.59
C PHE A 90 3.21 -7.74 12.11
N ASP A 91 3.07 -6.58 12.75
CA ASP A 91 2.65 -6.45 14.14
C ASP A 91 1.12 -6.51 14.19
N ILE A 92 0.63 -7.67 14.62
CA ILE A 92 -0.81 -7.98 14.62
C ILE A 92 -1.54 -7.14 15.66
N ILE A 93 -0.89 -6.84 16.78
CA ILE A 93 -1.52 -6.11 17.89
C ILE A 93 -1.72 -4.64 17.53
N ASN A 94 -0.72 -4.03 16.90
CA ASN A 94 -0.78 -2.63 16.49
C ASN A 94 -1.37 -2.42 15.09
N GLU A 95 -1.66 -3.51 14.37
CA GLU A 95 -2.11 -3.51 12.98
C GLU A 95 -1.13 -2.78 12.04
N ASP A 96 0.18 -2.86 12.35
CA ASP A 96 1.28 -2.29 11.57
C ASP A 96 1.86 -3.34 10.62
N LEU A 97 1.66 -3.13 9.32
CA LEU A 97 2.14 -4.01 8.26
C LEU A 97 3.22 -3.30 7.44
N GLN A 98 4.37 -3.96 7.28
CA GLN A 98 5.45 -3.51 6.42
C GLN A 98 5.79 -4.60 5.40
N ILE A 99 5.87 -4.22 4.14
CA ILE A 99 6.13 -5.09 2.99
C ILE A 99 7.37 -4.56 2.28
N PHE A 100 8.33 -5.43 2.02
CA PHE A 100 9.61 -5.05 1.44
C PHE A 100 9.93 -5.84 0.18
N GLY A 101 10.75 -5.21 -0.68
CA GLY A 101 11.33 -5.82 -1.86
C GLY A 101 10.64 -5.45 -3.16
N LYS A 102 11.10 -6.06 -4.25
CA LYS A 102 10.60 -5.78 -5.60
C LYS A 102 9.17 -6.31 -5.78
N ASN A 103 8.33 -5.59 -6.52
CA ASN A 103 6.93 -5.91 -6.74
C ASN A 103 6.13 -6.10 -5.43
N SER A 104 6.48 -5.36 -4.38
CA SER A 104 5.69 -5.31 -3.15
C SER A 104 4.29 -4.83 -3.49
N LEU A 105 3.28 -5.49 -2.92
CA LEU A 105 1.87 -5.27 -3.19
C LEU A 105 1.08 -5.30 -1.90
N PHE A 106 0.19 -4.33 -1.73
CA PHE A 106 -0.87 -4.34 -0.73
C PHE A 106 -2.21 -4.04 -1.40
N ILE A 107 -3.22 -4.83 -1.07
CA ILE A 107 -4.60 -4.63 -1.52
C ILE A 107 -5.53 -4.71 -0.30
N ASN A 108 -6.43 -3.75 -0.16
CA ASN A 108 -7.55 -3.80 0.78
C ASN A 108 -8.77 -3.12 0.15
N ASN A 109 -9.80 -3.89 -0.18
CA ASN A 109 -10.96 -3.44 -0.97
C ASN A 109 -10.52 -2.80 -2.30
N GLU A 110 -10.84 -1.52 -2.50
CA GLU A 110 -10.47 -0.75 -3.70
C GLU A 110 -9.05 -0.17 -3.63
N LEU A 111 -8.40 -0.21 -2.47
CA LEU A 111 -7.08 0.35 -2.24
C LEU A 111 -6.02 -0.62 -2.76
N ASN A 112 -5.18 -0.17 -3.68
CA ASN A 112 -4.05 -0.92 -4.22
C ASN A 112 -2.77 -0.09 -4.12
N MET A 113 -1.76 -0.64 -3.45
CA MET A 113 -0.44 -0.02 -3.31
C MET A 113 0.61 -0.95 -3.88
N THR A 114 1.51 -0.40 -4.71
CA THR A 114 2.67 -1.14 -5.22
C THR A 114 3.96 -0.38 -4.96
N SER A 115 5.08 -1.08 -4.80
CA SER A 115 6.41 -0.49 -4.71
C SER A 115 7.49 -1.52 -5.02
N ASP A 116 8.65 -1.08 -5.52
CA ASP A 116 9.83 -1.93 -5.65
C ASP A 116 10.81 -1.85 -4.47
N LYS A 117 10.39 -1.27 -3.33
CA LYS A 117 11.23 -1.21 -2.13
C LYS A 117 10.44 -1.41 -0.84
N GLU A 118 9.44 -0.57 -0.56
CA GLU A 118 8.77 -0.59 0.74
C GLU A 118 7.33 -0.06 0.68
N ILE A 119 6.43 -0.76 1.36
CA ILE A 119 5.07 -0.31 1.70
C ILE A 119 4.91 -0.45 3.21
N LYS A 120 4.45 0.61 3.89
CA LYS A 120 4.01 0.57 5.30
C LYS A 120 2.57 1.02 5.39
N ILE A 121 1.81 0.34 6.24
CA ILE A 121 0.43 0.70 6.52
C ILE A 121 0.06 0.33 7.94
N ASN A 122 -0.68 1.21 8.61
CA ASN A 122 -1.33 0.92 9.87
C ASN A 122 -2.85 0.86 9.64
N ASN A 123 -3.47 -0.31 9.77
CA ASN A 123 -4.90 -0.46 9.45
C ASN A 123 -5.82 0.21 10.47
N THR A 124 -5.34 0.48 11.70
CA THR A 124 -6.13 1.13 12.75
C THR A 124 -6.21 2.64 12.55
N THR A 125 -5.08 3.27 12.21
CA THR A 125 -4.95 4.73 12.08
C THR A 125 -5.13 5.21 10.64
N GLY A 126 -5.00 4.31 9.67
CA GLY A 126 -5.06 4.59 8.24
C GLY A 126 -3.81 5.25 7.68
N ASN A 127 -2.75 5.42 8.48
CA ASN A 127 -1.49 5.98 8.01
C ASN A 127 -0.78 5.00 7.07
N PHE A 128 -0.20 5.51 5.99
CA PHE A 128 0.55 4.70 5.04
C PHE A 128 1.75 5.43 4.44
N LYS A 129 2.69 4.64 3.92
CA LYS A 129 3.86 5.08 3.18
C LYS A 129 4.17 4.08 2.06
N ILE A 130 4.38 4.57 0.86
CA ILE A 130 4.86 3.81 -0.30
C ILE A 130 6.15 4.48 -0.73
N ASN A 131 7.25 3.72 -0.81
CA ASN A 131 8.58 4.31 -0.93
C ASN A 131 9.45 3.46 -1.84
N GLY A 132 9.91 4.04 -2.95
CA GLY A 132 10.83 3.44 -3.89
C GLY A 132 10.39 3.55 -5.35
N PRO A 133 11.15 2.95 -6.28
CA PRO A 133 10.78 2.90 -7.68
C PRO A 133 9.41 2.22 -7.89
N ASN A 134 8.73 2.59 -8.97
CA ASN A 134 7.41 2.04 -9.34
C ASN A 134 6.36 2.12 -8.22
N SER A 135 6.52 3.07 -7.31
CA SER A 135 5.57 3.31 -6.23
C SER A 135 4.29 3.91 -6.79
N ARG A 136 3.15 3.29 -6.43
CA ARG A 136 1.84 3.68 -6.94
C ARG A 136 0.77 3.45 -5.89
N LEU A 137 -0.12 4.41 -5.74
CA LEU A 137 -1.37 4.29 -5.00
C LEU A 137 -2.52 4.37 -6.00
N LYS A 138 -3.40 3.37 -6.02
CA LYS A 138 -4.55 3.34 -6.91
C LYS A 138 -5.83 2.99 -6.15
N THR A 139 -6.89 3.72 -6.46
CA THR A 139 -8.27 3.40 -6.09
C THR A 139 -9.16 3.38 -7.33
N ASN A 140 -10.48 3.33 -7.15
CA ASN A 140 -11.45 3.53 -8.22
C ASN A 140 -11.48 4.97 -8.78
N LYS A 141 -11.12 5.98 -7.97
CA LYS A 141 -11.25 7.41 -8.31
C LYS A 141 -9.93 8.10 -8.59
N ILE A 142 -8.83 7.57 -8.06
CA ILE A 142 -7.52 8.23 -8.14
C ILE A 142 -6.41 7.21 -8.45
N ASP A 143 -5.43 7.67 -9.21
CA ASP A 143 -4.25 6.92 -9.61
C ASP A 143 -3.03 7.81 -9.45
N ILE A 144 -2.10 7.41 -8.58
CA ILE A 144 -1.00 8.25 -8.12
C ILE A 144 0.29 7.50 -8.28
N THR A 145 1.27 8.14 -8.90
CA THR A 145 2.63 7.63 -9.02
C THR A 145 3.64 8.69 -8.57
N GLY A 146 4.70 8.22 -7.96
CA GLY A 146 5.81 9.02 -7.45
C GLY A 146 6.72 8.14 -6.60
N TYR A 147 7.97 8.54 -6.41
CA TYR A 147 8.94 7.78 -5.62
C TYR A 147 8.52 7.60 -4.15
N LEU A 148 7.97 8.65 -3.54
CA LEU A 148 7.47 8.64 -2.17
C LEU A 148 6.00 9.08 -2.15
N ILE A 149 5.14 8.26 -1.56
CA ILE A 149 3.72 8.54 -1.36
C ILE A 149 3.40 8.30 0.12
N GLU A 150 3.10 9.34 0.87
CA GLU A 150 2.73 9.27 2.28
C GLU A 150 1.34 9.84 2.48
N GLY A 151 0.57 9.28 3.40
CA GLY A 151 -0.76 9.79 3.62
C GLY A 151 -1.50 9.09 4.73
N LYS A 152 -2.78 9.45 4.82
CA LYS A 152 -3.72 8.85 5.75
C LYS A 152 -5.05 8.66 5.04
N PHE A 153 -5.65 7.47 5.17
CA PHE A 153 -7.04 7.24 4.79
C PHE A 153 -7.92 7.10 6.03
N THR A 154 -9.22 7.31 5.85
CA THR A 154 -10.25 6.93 6.82
C THR A 154 -11.13 5.86 6.20
N GLN A 155 -11.38 4.81 6.98
CA GLN A 155 -12.23 3.70 6.55
C GLN A 155 -13.69 4.03 6.92
N LEU A 156 -14.54 4.18 5.92
CA LEU A 156 -15.99 4.43 6.06
C LEU A 156 -16.75 3.34 5.32
N GLU A 157 -17.48 2.49 6.05
CA GLU A 157 -18.43 1.50 5.51
C GLU A 157 -17.90 0.60 4.35
N ASN A 158 -16.56 0.42 4.23
CA ASN A 158 -15.77 -0.32 3.22
C ASN A 158 -15.02 0.52 2.17
N VAL A 159 -15.19 1.85 2.15
CA VAL A 159 -14.44 2.78 1.30
C VAL A 159 -13.22 3.29 2.08
N ASN A 160 -12.05 3.27 1.43
CA ASN A 160 -10.83 3.86 1.99
C ASN A 160 -10.64 5.24 1.36
N GLU A 161 -11.09 6.28 2.06
CA GLU A 161 -11.03 7.65 1.55
C GLU A 161 -9.76 8.35 2.04
N VAL A 162 -8.95 8.86 1.12
CA VAL A 162 -7.71 9.59 1.44
C VAL A 162 -8.06 10.93 2.10
N GLU A 163 -7.48 11.21 3.27
CA GLU A 163 -7.63 12.48 4.00
C GLU A 163 -6.45 13.43 3.77
N LEU A 164 -5.25 12.86 3.76
CA LEU A 164 -3.98 13.57 3.62
C LEU A 164 -3.11 12.79 2.65
N LEU A 165 -2.39 13.52 1.80
CA LEU A 165 -1.44 12.93 0.87
C LEU A 165 -0.26 13.88 0.66
N ASN A 166 0.94 13.34 0.70
CA ASN A 166 2.16 13.96 0.21
C ASN A 166 2.78 13.03 -0.82
N VAL A 167 3.11 13.55 -1.99
CA VAL A 167 3.68 12.79 -3.11
C VAL A 167 4.94 13.51 -3.59
N GLU A 168 6.06 12.80 -3.68
CA GLU A 168 7.34 13.35 -4.11
C GLU A 168 8.04 12.43 -5.11
N ASP A 169 8.68 13.01 -6.12
CA ASP A 169 9.55 12.32 -7.08
C ASP A 169 10.68 13.25 -7.52
N GLU A 170 11.87 12.70 -7.76
CA GLU A 170 13.03 13.48 -8.24
C GLU A 170 12.82 14.01 -9.68
N THR A 171 12.00 13.32 -10.47
CA THR A 171 11.76 13.59 -11.88
C THR A 171 10.37 14.15 -12.15
N GLN A 172 9.33 13.44 -11.75
CA GLN A 172 7.94 13.82 -11.96
C GLN A 172 7.01 12.87 -11.20
N ILE A 173 6.10 13.44 -10.41
CA ILE A 173 4.91 12.75 -9.91
C ILE A 173 3.79 12.81 -10.96
N ASN A 174 2.85 11.87 -10.89
CA ASN A 174 1.60 11.95 -11.62
C ASN A 174 0.42 11.61 -10.71
N ILE A 175 -0.61 12.47 -10.74
CA ILE A 175 -1.89 12.26 -10.05
C ILE A 175 -2.99 12.38 -11.10
N LYS A 176 -3.71 11.29 -11.30
CA LYS A 176 -4.82 11.22 -12.24
C LYS A 176 -6.13 10.95 -11.53
N THR A 177 -7.14 11.75 -11.85
CA THR A 177 -8.54 11.57 -11.46
C THR A 177 -9.39 11.29 -12.70
N GLU A 178 -10.71 11.27 -12.55
CA GLU A 178 -11.64 11.15 -13.68
C GLU A 178 -11.53 12.33 -14.66
N THR A 179 -11.31 13.55 -14.14
CA THR A 179 -11.38 14.79 -14.92
C THR A 179 -10.03 15.50 -15.09
N LEU A 180 -9.02 15.12 -14.30
CA LEU A 180 -7.72 15.80 -14.28
C LEU A 180 -6.58 14.80 -14.41
N ASP A 181 -5.54 15.19 -15.14
CA ASP A 181 -4.26 14.51 -15.19
C ASP A 181 -3.14 15.50 -14.88
N MET A 182 -2.53 15.35 -13.70
CA MET A 182 -1.70 16.35 -13.04
C MET A 182 -0.28 15.84 -12.87
N TYR A 183 0.69 16.72 -13.12
CA TYR A 183 2.11 16.44 -13.04
C TYR A 183 2.82 17.56 -12.29
N ALA A 184 3.81 17.21 -11.47
CA ALA A 184 4.66 18.14 -10.71
C ALA A 184 5.93 17.40 -10.22
N LEU A 185 6.77 18.05 -9.41
CA LEU A 185 7.79 17.34 -8.61
C LEU A 185 7.24 16.90 -7.25
N ARG A 186 6.31 17.67 -6.69
CA ARG A 186 5.65 17.36 -5.42
C ARG A 186 4.17 17.74 -5.45
N ALA A 187 3.36 16.98 -4.74
CA ALA A 187 1.98 17.34 -4.44
C ALA A 187 1.67 17.17 -2.96
N GLU A 188 0.77 18.02 -2.47
CA GLU A 188 0.17 17.91 -1.15
C GLU A 188 -1.36 17.97 -1.30
N TYR A 189 -2.09 17.12 -0.58
CA TYR A 189 -3.55 17.13 -0.52
C TYR A 189 -4.02 17.18 0.93
N ASP A 190 -4.98 18.07 1.18
CA ASP A 190 -5.68 18.18 2.44
C ASP A 190 -7.20 18.17 2.18
N LYS A 191 -7.85 17.06 2.58
CA LYS A 191 -9.29 16.87 2.46
C LYS A 191 -10.09 17.89 3.28
N LYS A 192 -9.63 18.29 4.47
CA LYS A 192 -10.33 19.26 5.31
C LYS A 192 -10.50 20.59 4.58
N ASN A 193 -9.46 20.97 3.83
CA ASN A 193 -9.43 22.20 3.05
C ASN A 193 -9.91 22.00 1.60
N ASN A 194 -10.08 20.74 1.16
CA ASN A 194 -10.42 20.35 -0.21
C ASN A 194 -9.44 20.94 -1.22
N ILE A 195 -8.15 20.92 -0.88
CA ILE A 195 -7.10 21.59 -1.64
C ILE A 195 -6.02 20.58 -2.02
N ILE A 196 -5.68 20.58 -3.30
CA ILE A 196 -4.45 19.98 -3.83
C ILE A 196 -3.48 21.13 -4.16
N GLU A 197 -2.25 21.02 -3.71
CA GLU A 197 -1.15 21.91 -4.08
C GLU A 197 -0.13 21.13 -4.89
N LEU A 198 0.27 21.67 -6.04
CA LEU A 198 1.29 21.10 -6.92
C LEU A 198 2.50 22.03 -6.93
N PHE A 199 3.69 21.48 -6.80
CA PHE A 199 4.94 22.23 -6.67
C PHE A 199 5.96 21.81 -7.71
N ASP A 200 6.49 22.82 -8.41
CA ASP A 200 7.54 22.74 -9.42
C ASP A 200 7.19 21.88 -10.65
N ASN A 201 7.59 22.36 -11.83
CA ASN A 201 7.29 21.73 -13.13
C ASN A 201 5.82 21.31 -13.30
N VAL A 202 4.91 22.18 -12.85
CA VAL A 202 3.48 21.87 -12.81
C VAL A 202 2.92 21.82 -14.22
N LYS A 203 2.18 20.75 -14.52
CA LYS A 203 1.35 20.62 -15.72
C LYS A 203 0.01 19.99 -15.34
N ILE A 204 -1.08 20.60 -15.75
CA ILE A 204 -2.45 20.10 -15.56
C ILE A 204 -3.04 19.89 -16.96
N LEU A 205 -3.64 18.73 -17.16
CA LEU A 205 -4.42 18.38 -18.34
C LEU A 205 -5.88 18.19 -17.93
N ARG A 206 -6.79 18.81 -18.69
CA ARG A 206 -8.24 18.67 -18.56
C ARG A 206 -8.84 18.72 -19.96
N ASP A 207 -9.45 17.63 -20.41
CA ASP A 207 -10.03 17.54 -21.75
C ASP A 207 -9.05 17.99 -22.85
N ASN A 208 -9.33 19.11 -23.52
CA ASN A 208 -8.53 19.72 -24.58
C ASN A 208 -7.69 20.92 -24.10
N GLU A 209 -7.54 21.08 -22.79
CA GLU A 209 -6.76 22.13 -22.16
C GLU A 209 -5.50 21.54 -21.50
N SER A 210 -4.37 22.22 -21.71
CA SER A 210 -3.15 22.02 -20.93
C SER A 210 -2.65 23.33 -20.34
N ILE A 211 -2.46 23.37 -19.03
CA ILE A 211 -1.87 24.52 -18.32
C ILE A 211 -0.56 24.11 -17.67
N SER A 212 0.45 24.98 -17.73
CA SER A 212 1.76 24.76 -17.12
C SER A 212 2.26 25.98 -16.35
N GLY A 213 3.02 25.72 -15.27
CA GLY A 213 3.58 26.73 -14.39
C GLY A 213 4.54 26.14 -13.35
N ASN A 214 4.79 26.85 -12.25
CA ASN A 214 5.64 26.39 -11.15
C ASN A 214 4.87 25.99 -9.89
N TYR A 215 3.64 26.45 -9.76
CA TYR A 215 2.79 26.09 -8.62
C TYR A 215 1.33 26.11 -9.06
N ALA A 216 0.55 25.15 -8.58
CA ALA A 216 -0.90 25.19 -8.73
C ALA A 216 -1.61 24.89 -7.42
N LYS A 217 -2.75 25.55 -7.25
CA LYS A 217 -3.70 25.27 -6.18
C LYS A 217 -5.03 24.88 -6.80
N ILE A 218 -5.51 23.69 -6.50
CA ILE A 218 -6.76 23.13 -7.01
C ILE A 218 -7.74 22.95 -5.85
N ASN A 219 -8.96 23.44 -6.00
CA ASN A 219 -10.04 23.20 -5.07
C ASN A 219 -10.90 22.03 -5.58
N THR A 220 -10.91 20.92 -4.85
CA THR A 220 -11.56 19.67 -5.28
C THR A 220 -13.08 19.69 -5.20
N LEU A 221 -13.69 20.65 -4.50
CA LEU A 221 -15.16 20.79 -4.43
C LEU A 221 -15.73 21.59 -5.60
N THR A 222 -15.00 22.63 -6.03
CA THR A 222 -15.43 23.54 -7.10
C THR A 222 -14.78 23.23 -8.44
N GLU A 223 -13.83 22.28 -8.45
CA GLU A 223 -12.96 21.96 -9.59
C GLU A 223 -12.22 23.17 -10.18
N SER A 224 -12.05 24.22 -9.39
CA SER A 224 -11.32 25.41 -9.80
C SER A 224 -9.84 25.25 -9.51
N TYR A 225 -8.98 25.74 -10.41
CA TYR A 225 -7.54 25.75 -10.19
C TYR A 225 -6.91 27.09 -10.55
N LYS A 226 -5.87 27.45 -9.81
CA LYS A 226 -5.02 28.61 -10.09
C LYS A 226 -3.59 28.12 -10.30
N VAL A 227 -3.03 28.40 -11.46
CA VAL A 227 -1.63 28.13 -11.78
C VAL A 227 -0.83 29.42 -11.74
N THR A 228 0.37 29.38 -11.16
CA THR A 228 1.27 30.52 -11.00
C THR A 228 2.70 30.13 -11.36
N SER A 229 3.55 31.14 -11.59
CA SER A 229 4.97 30.97 -11.88
C SER A 229 5.81 31.71 -10.83
N LYS A 230 7.05 31.26 -10.60
CA LYS A 230 8.03 31.96 -9.77
C LYS A 230 8.42 33.30 -10.43
N GLU A 231 8.97 34.24 -9.66
CA GLU A 231 9.33 35.58 -10.14
C GLU A 231 10.11 35.53 -11.46
N SER A 232 9.66 36.31 -12.45
CA SER A 232 10.12 36.36 -13.86
C SER A 232 9.65 35.26 -14.84
N GLY A 233 8.97 34.21 -14.38
CA GLY A 233 8.40 33.18 -15.25
C GLY A 233 7.01 33.51 -15.81
N LYS A 234 6.53 32.69 -16.76
CA LYS A 234 5.20 32.82 -17.37
C LYS A 234 4.41 31.53 -17.17
N VAL A 235 3.11 31.68 -16.91
CA VAL A 235 2.14 30.58 -17.02
C VAL A 235 1.74 30.44 -18.49
N LYS A 236 1.60 29.21 -18.96
CA LYS A 236 1.19 28.92 -20.34
C LYS A 236 -0.04 28.02 -20.34
N VAL A 237 -1.05 28.41 -21.11
CA VAL A 237 -2.21 27.58 -21.46
C VAL A 237 -2.16 27.23 -22.95
N LEU A 238 -2.53 26.00 -23.28
CA LEU A 238 -2.77 25.51 -24.62
C LEU A 238 -4.21 24.99 -24.67
N LEU A 239 -4.95 25.38 -25.70
CA LEU A 239 -6.32 24.98 -25.95
C LEU A 239 -6.37 24.33 -27.33
N ASP A 240 -6.73 23.06 -27.37
CA ASP A 240 -6.92 22.35 -28.62
C ASP A 240 -8.36 22.54 -29.11
N LYS A 241 -8.50 22.77 -30.42
CA LYS A 241 -9.81 22.93 -31.04
C LYS A 241 -10.51 21.57 -31.06
N THR A 242 -11.73 21.51 -30.51
CA THR A 242 -12.63 20.39 -30.77
C THR A 242 -13.26 20.55 -32.15
N ASP A 243 -13.17 19.52 -32.97
CA ASP A 243 -14.02 19.41 -34.15
C ASP A 243 -15.43 19.05 -33.66
N GLU A 244 -16.31 20.06 -33.55
CA GLU A 244 -17.76 19.87 -33.46
C GLU A 244 -18.34 19.39 -34.81
#